data_AF-F2ELP7-F1
#
_entry.id   AF-F2ELP7-F1
#
_cell.length_a   1.000
_cell.length_b   1.000
_cell.length_c   1.000
_cell.angle_alpha   90.00
_cell.angle_beta   90.00
_cell.angle_gamma   90.00
#
_symmetry.space_group_name_H-M   'P 1'
#
loop_
_entity.id
_entity.type
_entity.pdbx_description
1 polymer ?
#
loop_
_entity_poly.entity_id
_entity_poly.type
_entity_poly.pdbx_seq_one_letter_code
_entity_poly.pdbx_strand_id
1 'polypeptide(L)' 'VEDASKECGDCFEKASRPNINEEEKRKILHIVIISGGSTRVEFGGELHVFLVEVMVKLYPAIEDFFKIRIIQPGQHILNM' A
#
# COMPACT_ATOMS: atom_id res chain seq x y z
N VAL A 1 -1.96 13.93 3.89
CA VAL A 1 -2.23 12.52 4.28
C VAL A 1 -3.59 12.07 3.77
N GLU A 2 -4.62 12.92 3.82
CA GLU A 2 -5.97 12.58 3.37
C GLU A 2 -6.08 12.17 1.90
N ASP A 3 -5.39 12.85 0.98
CA ASP A 3 -5.41 12.48 -0.46
C ASP A 3 -4.89 11.06 -0.71
N ALA A 4 -3.78 10.66 -0.07
CA ALA A 4 -3.20 9.34 -0.25
C ALA A 4 -4.11 8.21 0.26
N SER A 5 -4.82 8.46 1.38
CA SER A 5 -5.78 7.51 1.93
C SER A 5 -7.00 7.35 1.02
N LYS A 6 -7.46 8.45 0.41
CA LYS A 6 -8.58 8.45 -0.53
C LYS A 6 -8.22 7.71 -1.83
N GLU A 7 -7.01 7.93 -2.34
CA GLU A 7 -6.51 7.27 -3.55
C GLU A 7 -6.32 5.76 -3.33
N CYS A 8 -5.83 5.35 -2.15
CA CYS A 8 -5.80 3.94 -1.77
C CYS A 8 -7.19 3.30 -1.78
N GLY A 9 -8.19 3.98 -1.21
CA GLY A 9 -9.57 3.47 -1.18
C GLY A 9 -10.14 3.23 -2.59
N ASP A 10 -9.90 4.15 -3.52
CA ASP A 10 -10.36 4.04 -4.92
C ASP A 10 -9.68 2.87 -5.65
N CYS A 11 -8.38 2.65 -5.40
CA CYS A 11 -7.65 1.49 -5.91
C CYS A 11 -8.21 0.16 -5.39
N PHE A 12 -8.55 0.09 -4.10
CA PHE A 12 -9.18 -1.09 -3.51
C PHE A 12 -10.58 -1.34 -4.06
N GLU A 13 -11.39 -0.30 -4.22
CA GLU A 13 -12.73 -0.41 -4.84
C GLU A 13 -12.62 -0.95 -6.28
N LYS A 14 -11.68 -0.42 -7.07
CA LYS A 14 -11.39 -0.91 -8.42
C LYS A 14 -10.93 -2.37 -8.43
N ALA A 15 -10.00 -2.74 -7.54
CA ALA A 15 -9.47 -4.10 -7.45
C ALA A 15 -10.51 -5.12 -6.93
N SER A 16 -11.49 -4.68 -6.14
CA SER A 16 -12.59 -5.54 -5.68
C SER A 16 -13.60 -5.87 -6.78
N ARG A 17 -13.56 -5.20 -7.94
CA ARG A 17 -14.49 -5.49 -9.03
C ARG A 17 -14.28 -6.91 -9.58
N PRO A 18 -15.36 -7.66 -9.85
CA PRO A 18 -15.27 -9.02 -10.38
C PRO A 18 -14.71 -9.07 -11.81
N ASN A 19 -14.63 -7.93 -12.51
CA ASN A 19 -14.16 -7.84 -13.89
C ASN A 19 -12.64 -7.60 -14.00
N ILE A 20 -11.89 -7.66 -12.90
CA ILE A 20 -10.43 -7.48 -12.88
C ILE A 20 -9.77 -8.82 -12.61
N ASN A 21 -8.82 -9.20 -13.46
CA ASN A 21 -8.02 -10.42 -13.29
C ASN A 21 -7.05 -10.29 -12.11
N GLU A 22 -6.67 -11.41 -11.51
CA GLU A 22 -5.73 -11.44 -10.36
C GLU A 22 -4.39 -10.74 -10.65
N GLU A 23 -3.90 -10.80 -11.88
CA GLU A 23 -2.67 -10.10 -12.28
C GLU A 23 -2.83 -8.58 -12.27
N GLU A 24 -3.98 -8.08 -12.72
CA GLU A 24 -4.30 -6.65 -12.71
C GLU A 24 -4.58 -6.17 -11.29
N LYS A 25 -5.26 -6.98 -10.46
CA LYS A 25 -5.42 -6.70 -9.02
C LYS A 25 -4.07 -6.54 -8.34
N ARG A 26 -3.13 -7.44 -8.61
CA ARG A 26 -1.76 -7.35 -8.10
C ARG A 26 -1.08 -6.06 -8.53
N LYS A 27 -1.29 -5.57 -9.75
CA LYS A 27 -0.72 -4.28 -10.20
C LYS A 27 -1.36 -3.08 -9.51
N ILE A 28 -2.69 -3.08 -9.36
CA ILE A 28 -3.44 -1.98 -8.72
C ILE A 28 -3.13 -1.89 -7.22
N LEU A 29 -2.99 -3.04 -6.55
CA LEU A 29 -2.71 -3.15 -5.11
C LEU A 29 -1.21 -3.13 -4.78
N HIS A 30 -0.37 -2.80 -5.78
CA HIS A 30 1.07 -2.71 -5.60
C HIS A 30 1.51 -1.28 -5.30
N ILE A 31 1.60 -0.95 -4.01
CA ILE A 31 1.95 0.40 -3.55
C ILE A 31 3.47 0.53 -3.47
N VAL A 32 4.03 1.54 -4.15
CA VAL A 32 5.44 1.90 -4.05
C VAL A 32 5.57 3.22 -3.33
N ILE A 33 6.24 3.21 -2.19
CA ILE A 33 6.52 4.41 -1.40
C ILE A 33 7.98 4.77 -1.61
N ILE A 34 8.24 5.90 -2.28
CA ILE A 34 9.60 6.42 -2.45
C ILE A 34 9.88 7.39 -1.29
N SER A 35 10.78 6.99 -0.38
CA SER A 35 11.13 7.75 0.82
C SER A 35 12.56 8.28 0.74
N GLY A 36 12.73 9.60 0.74
CA GLY A 36 14.05 10.27 0.75
C GLY A 36 14.61 10.59 2.14
N GLY A 37 14.02 10.08 3.23
CA GLY A 37 14.43 10.39 4.60
C GLY A 37 13.70 9.55 5.66
N SER A 38 14.23 9.53 6.90
CA SER A 38 13.75 8.71 8.02
C SER A 38 12.27 8.93 8.37
N THR A 39 11.77 10.16 8.24
CA THR A 39 10.39 10.57 8.59
C THR A 39 9.30 9.84 7.79
N ARG A 40 9.60 9.30 6.61
CA ARG A 40 8.58 8.66 5.74
C ARG A 40 8.49 7.14 5.90
N VAL A 41 9.35 6.52 6.70
CA VAL A 41 9.20 5.10 7.10
C VAL A 41 7.99 4.92 8.01
N GLU A 42 7.80 5.85 8.95
CA GLU A 42 6.66 5.83 9.89
C GLU A 42 5.33 5.89 9.13
N PHE A 43 5.26 6.71 8.08
CA PHE A 43 4.10 6.80 7.20
C PHE A 43 3.81 5.48 6.47
N GLY A 44 4.84 4.76 6.01
CA GLY A 44 4.67 3.44 5.39
C GLY A 44 4.14 2.40 6.36
N GLY A 45 4.57 2.46 7.63
CA GLY A 45 4.05 1.62 8.70
C GLY A 45 2.60 1.92 9.05
N GLU A 46 2.25 3.20 9.22
CA GLU A 46 0.88 3.62 9.54
C GLU A 46 -0.10 3.26 8.41
N LEU A 47 0.31 3.47 7.15
CA LEU A 47 -0.48 3.07 5.98
C LEU A 47 -0.65 1.54 5.90
N HIS A 48 0.39 0.77 6.21
CA HIS A 48 0.30 -0.68 6.25
C HIS A 48 -0.71 -1.14 7.30
N VAL A 49 -0.63 -0.60 8.52
CA VAL A 49 -1.57 -0.93 9.59
C VAL A 49 -2.99 -0.54 9.21
N PHE A 50 -3.22 0.65 8.64
CA PHE A 50 -4.54 1.07 8.18
C PHE A 50 -5.12 0.11 7.13
N LEU A 51 -4.32 -0.26 6.13
CA LEU A 51 -4.77 -1.15 5.06
C LEU A 51 -5.04 -2.57 5.61
N VAL A 52 -4.21 -3.09 6.50
CA VAL A 52 -4.45 -4.40 7.11
C VAL A 52 -5.66 -4.37 8.04
N GLU A 53 -5.82 -3.36 8.89
CA GLU A 53 -6.94 -3.30 9.85
C GLU A 53 -8.29 -3.00 9.21
N VAL A 54 -8.31 -2.24 8.11
CA VAL A 54 -9.54 -1.80 7.45
C VAL A 54 -9.82 -2.64 6.20
N MET A 55 -8.86 -2.73 5.27
CA MET A 55 -9.11 -3.36 3.97
C MET A 55 -9.22 -4.88 4.05
N VAL A 56 -8.50 -5.56 4.96
CA VAL A 56 -8.68 -7.01 5.17
C VAL A 56 -10.09 -7.33 5.66
N LYS A 57 -10.64 -6.48 6.53
CA LYS A 57 -12.01 -6.65 7.04
C LYS A 57 -13.06 -6.41 5.95
N LEU A 58 -12.83 -5.43 5.07
CA LEU A 58 -13.75 -5.11 3.97
C LEU A 58 -13.62 -6.09 2.78
N TYR A 59 -12.40 -6.49 2.43
CA TYR A 59 -12.08 -7.25 1.22
C TYR A 59 -11.02 -8.34 1.51
N PRO A 60 -11.37 -9.40 2.27
CA PRO A 60 -10.43 -10.46 2.60
C PRO A 60 -9.91 -11.21 1.37
N ALA A 61 -10.68 -11.21 0.28
CA ALA A 61 -10.32 -11.88 -0.97
C ALA A 61 -9.16 -11.23 -1.73
N ILE A 62 -8.76 -9.99 -1.38
CA ILE A 62 -7.67 -9.28 -2.06
C ILE A 62 -6.46 -8.99 -1.17
N GLU A 63 -6.49 -9.44 0.09
CA GLU A 63 -5.36 -9.36 1.02
C GLU A 63 -4.09 -9.99 0.42
N ASP A 64 -4.22 -11.18 -0.18
CA ASP A 64 -3.08 -11.94 -0.73
C ASP A 64 -2.41 -11.26 -1.94
N PHE A 65 -3.14 -10.37 -2.63
CA PHE A 65 -2.61 -9.63 -3.78
C PHE A 65 -1.93 -8.32 -3.40
N PHE A 66 -2.07 -7.89 -2.15
CA PHE A 66 -1.58 -6.61 -1.69
C PHE A 66 -0.08 -6.64 -1.37
N LYS A 67 0.67 -5.66 -1.88
CA LYS A 67 2.13 -5.60 -1.65
C LYS A 67 2.63 -4.18 -1.61
N ILE A 68 3.28 -3.81 -0.50
CA ILE A 68 3.94 -2.52 -0.32
C ILE A 68 5.45 -2.69 -0.55
N ARG A 69 6.03 -1.84 -1.38
CA ARG A 69 7.49 -1.68 -1.50
C ARG A 69 7.89 -0.28 -1.09
N ILE A 70 8.78 -0.17 -0.12
CA ILE A 70 9.40 1.09 0.26
C ILE A 70 10.77 1.15 -0.43
N ILE A 71 10.99 2.19 -1.24
CA ILE A 71 12.23 2.42 -1.97
C ILE A 71 12.86 3.70 -1.40
N GLN A 72 14.11 3.60 -0.95
CA GLN A 72 14.86 4.74 -0.43
C GLN A 72 16.09 5.02 -1.31
N PRO A 73 16.27 6.24 -1.84
CA PRO A 73 17.51 6.63 -2.49
C PRO A 73 18.55 6.97 -1.40
N GLY A 74 19.37 5.99 -1.01
CA GLY A 74 20.48 6.18 -0.07
C GLY A 74 20.97 4.87 0.55
N GLN A 75 22.29 4.70 0.69
CA GLN A 75 22.92 3.44 1.11
C GLN A 75 22.82 3.11 2.62
N HIS A 76 22.05 3.85 3.42
CA HIS A 76 21.95 3.56 4.86
C HIS A 76 20.54 3.87 5.39
N ILE A 77 19.85 2.82 5.87
CA ILE A 77 18.50 2.93 6.44
C ILE A 77 18.55 3.26 7.95
N LEU A 78 19.67 3.02 8.65
CA LEU A 78 19.85 3.31 10.07
C LEU A 78 21.34 3.59 10.34
N ASN A 79 21.74 4.86 10.49
CA ASN A 79 23.03 5.15 11.13
C ASN A 79 22.76 5.40 12.61
N MET A 80 23.36 4.55 13.46
CA MET A 80 23.45 4.72 14.90
C MET A 80 24.44 5.84 15.25
#